data_AF-A0A6A7A562-F1
#
_entry.id   AF-A0A6A7A562-F1
#
_cell.length_a   1.000
_cell.length_b   1.000
_cell.length_c   1.000
_cell.angle_alpha   90.00
_cell.angle_beta   90.00
_cell.angle_gamma   90.00
#
_symmetry.space_group_name_H-M   'P 1'
#
loop_
_entity.id
_entity.type
_entity.pdbx_description
1 polymer ?
#
loop_
_entity_poly.entity_id
_entity_poly.type
_entity_poly.pdbx_seq_one_letter_code
_entity_poly.pdbx_strand_id
1 'polypeptide(L)'
;MSLKRFKFPGMTSTPPSKTASKTPLIVRFYDPDVQARDAHDRKQEHILSWPDSQLERCHNYIQMLFPVPEGSAFNWEAPIIDRETMDAFRSRSELRSRLRWSFERMLDFYGFEVKLQPEETEAKEVEAADDPVAGSVEDKKEGAEDALPDTKSSPEVAPESNTEEAITDEGKGKEPESKDATKEEPAEQSSATTVPPSAHTKTAASCGYDVVRSSHWAKSFKGWAVRFDHNHLRITRILRCLRILGLQTECDAFFAALKEVYEDPAFKISERSMSYWTRAVTRPLYIAPDDERIDWLREWEREQEALKASEEDAKVEKKGEEDRAEIEADKEAEAKKEL
;
A
#
# COMPACT_ATOMS: atom_id res chain seq x y z
N MET A 1 -27.53 -37.39 31.03
CA MET A 1 -26.28 -37.33 31.82
C MET A 1 -25.84 -35.87 31.87
N SER A 2 -25.73 -35.33 33.08
CA SER A 2 -25.46 -33.93 33.37
C SER A 2 -23.94 -33.70 33.46
N LEU A 3 -23.42 -32.69 32.77
CA LEU A 3 -22.08 -32.16 33.03
C LEU A 3 -22.20 -30.68 33.40
N LYS A 4 -21.74 -30.40 34.61
CA LYS A 4 -21.95 -29.19 35.40
C LYS A 4 -21.08 -28.05 34.88
N ARG A 5 -21.70 -26.88 34.65
CA ARG A 5 -21.04 -25.57 34.54
C ARG A 5 -20.46 -25.20 35.90
N PHE A 6 -19.14 -25.05 35.99
CA PHE A 6 -18.52 -24.39 37.13
C PHE A 6 -18.69 -22.87 37.00
N LYS A 7 -19.32 -22.27 38.01
CA LYS A 7 -19.59 -20.84 38.15
C LYS A 7 -18.72 -20.34 39.30
N PHE A 8 -17.72 -19.51 39.02
CA PHE A 8 -17.00 -18.77 40.06
C PHE A 8 -17.80 -17.51 40.42
N PRO A 9 -18.08 -17.24 41.72
CA PRO A 9 -18.80 -16.05 42.15
C PRO A 9 -17.86 -14.92 42.58
N GLY A 10 -18.17 -13.70 42.16
CA GLY A 10 -17.82 -12.48 42.89
C GLY A 10 -16.47 -11.82 42.57
N MET A 11 -16.45 -11.00 41.52
CA MET A 11 -15.62 -9.79 41.48
C MET A 11 -16.41 -8.73 40.70
N THR A 12 -16.95 -7.75 41.42
CA THR A 12 -17.51 -6.54 40.83
C THR A 12 -16.35 -5.75 40.24
N SER A 13 -16.09 -5.90 38.93
CA SER A 13 -15.19 -4.99 38.24
C SER A 13 -15.98 -3.75 37.83
N THR A 14 -15.80 -2.70 38.62
CA THR A 14 -15.95 -1.31 38.19
C THR A 14 -15.44 -1.14 36.75
N PRO A 15 -16.15 -0.44 35.86
CA PRO A 15 -15.63 -0.17 34.52
C PRO A 15 -14.31 0.61 34.65
N PRO A 16 -13.26 0.27 33.87
CA PRO A 16 -12.02 1.01 33.95
C PRO A 16 -12.27 2.48 33.58
N SER A 17 -11.88 3.32 34.52
CA SER A 17 -11.79 4.78 34.42
C SER A 17 -11.14 5.22 33.11
N LYS A 18 -11.67 6.27 32.48
CA LYS A 18 -11.08 7.00 31.34
C LYS A 18 -9.66 7.46 31.71
N THR A 19 -8.66 6.63 31.43
CA THR A 19 -7.25 6.97 31.62
C THR A 19 -6.78 7.85 30.47
N ALA A 20 -6.12 8.96 30.79
CA ALA A 20 -5.48 9.87 29.85
C ALA A 20 -4.73 9.11 28.73
N SER A 21 -5.11 9.35 27.48
CA SER A 21 -4.60 8.63 26.31
C SER A 21 -3.10 8.82 26.19
N LYS A 22 -2.34 7.72 26.34
CA LYS A 22 -0.98 7.63 25.81
C LYS A 22 -1.13 7.44 24.31
N THR A 23 -0.54 8.33 23.51
CA THR A 23 -0.53 8.23 22.04
C THR A 23 -0.19 6.80 21.59
N PRO A 24 -0.98 6.18 20.67
CA PRO A 24 -0.74 4.82 20.23
C PRO A 24 0.69 4.59 19.73
N LEU A 25 1.24 3.39 19.99
CA LEU A 25 2.62 3.06 19.65
C LEU A 25 2.91 3.30 18.16
N ILE A 26 1.99 2.87 17.30
CA ILE A 26 2.16 3.00 15.84
C ILE A 26 2.22 4.45 15.38
N VAL A 27 1.44 5.34 15.99
CA VAL A 27 1.50 6.79 15.71
C VAL A 27 2.89 7.31 16.07
N ARG A 28 3.41 6.95 17.25
CA ARG A 28 4.75 7.36 17.70
C ARG A 28 5.89 6.74 16.90
N PHE A 29 5.69 5.53 16.35
CA PHE A 29 6.67 4.83 15.52
C PHE A 29 6.84 5.54 14.16
N TYR A 30 5.74 6.02 13.59
CA TYR A 30 5.71 6.76 12.32
C TYR A 30 5.97 8.27 12.47
N ASP A 31 5.86 8.80 13.69
CA ASP A 31 6.09 10.21 13.96
C ASP A 31 7.58 10.60 13.73
N PRO A 32 7.87 11.59 12.87
CA PRO A 32 9.25 11.92 12.49
C PRO A 32 10.08 12.49 13.63
N ASP A 33 9.44 13.10 14.64
CA ASP A 33 10.12 13.70 15.79
C ASP A 33 10.32 12.66 16.90
N VAL A 34 9.35 11.75 17.08
CA VAL A 34 9.40 10.75 18.16
C VAL A 34 10.21 9.52 17.76
N GLN A 35 10.02 9.00 16.54
CA GLN A 35 10.67 7.80 16.03
C GLN A 35 10.73 6.64 17.05
N ALA A 36 9.59 6.31 17.64
CA ALA A 36 9.52 5.25 18.64
C ALA A 36 9.98 3.90 18.07
N ARG A 37 10.44 3.04 18.95
CA ARG A 37 10.88 1.68 18.61
C ARG A 37 9.75 0.69 18.77
N ASP A 38 9.77 -0.36 17.96
CA ASP A 38 8.87 -1.50 18.13
C ASP A 38 9.30 -2.42 19.28
N ALA A 39 8.56 -3.50 19.51
CA ALA A 39 8.87 -4.49 20.57
C ALA A 39 10.24 -5.17 20.40
N HIS A 40 10.85 -5.09 19.22
CA HIS A 40 12.17 -5.67 18.90
C HIS A 40 13.27 -4.60 18.87
N ASP A 41 13.02 -3.43 19.48
CA ASP A 41 13.93 -2.29 19.53
C ASP A 41 14.26 -1.68 18.15
N ARG A 42 13.42 -1.89 17.13
CA ARG A 42 13.67 -1.39 15.77
C ARG A 42 12.94 -0.07 15.53
N LYS A 43 13.63 0.87 14.87
CA LYS A 43 13.02 2.05 14.25
C LYS A 43 12.58 1.75 12.83
N GLN A 44 11.65 2.53 12.29
CA GLN A 44 11.22 2.43 10.90
C GLN A 44 12.41 2.47 9.93
N GLU A 45 13.26 3.50 10.03
CA GLU A 45 14.39 3.71 9.11
C GLU A 45 15.36 2.53 9.10
N HIS A 46 15.59 1.95 10.29
CA HIS A 46 16.42 0.76 10.41
C HIS A 46 15.82 -0.41 9.62
N ILE A 47 14.52 -0.66 9.75
CA ILE A 47 13.84 -1.72 8.97
C ILE A 47 13.93 -1.43 7.46
N LEU A 48 13.70 -0.18 7.04
CA LEU A 48 13.74 0.20 5.62
C LEU A 48 15.14 0.10 5.00
N SER A 49 16.19 0.25 5.82
CA SER A 49 17.58 0.09 5.40
C SER A 49 18.04 -1.36 5.20
N TRP A 50 17.21 -2.35 5.57
CA TRP A 50 17.58 -3.76 5.43
C TRP A 50 17.74 -4.18 3.97
N PRO A 51 18.69 -5.08 3.67
CA PRO A 51 18.78 -5.69 2.35
C PRO A 51 17.57 -6.60 2.09
N ASP A 52 17.20 -6.79 0.82
CA ASP A 52 16.06 -7.64 0.43
C ASP A 52 16.15 -9.05 0.98
N SER A 53 17.36 -9.62 1.08
CA SER A 53 17.58 -10.94 1.69
C SER A 53 17.14 -11.02 3.15
N GLN A 54 17.23 -9.91 3.89
CA GLN A 54 16.77 -9.82 5.27
C GLN A 54 15.24 -9.64 5.35
N LEU A 55 14.63 -8.86 4.45
CA LEU A 55 13.16 -8.75 4.36
C LEU A 55 12.50 -10.07 3.92
N GLU A 56 13.18 -10.82 3.07
CA GLU A 56 12.72 -12.15 2.67
C GLU A 56 12.80 -13.14 3.84
N ARG A 57 13.87 -13.08 4.64
CA ARG A 57 14.09 -14.01 5.77
C ARG A 57 13.30 -13.66 7.03
N CYS A 58 13.11 -12.37 7.33
CA CYS A 58 12.48 -11.90 8.56
C CYS A 58 11.07 -11.40 8.25
N HIS A 59 10.03 -11.97 8.88
CA HIS A 59 8.65 -11.72 8.45
C HIS A 59 7.87 -10.83 9.44
N ASN A 60 8.36 -10.64 10.67
CA ASN A 60 7.63 -9.91 11.72
C ASN A 60 7.62 -8.38 11.53
N TYR A 61 8.45 -7.84 10.63
CA TYR A 61 8.47 -6.40 10.35
C TYR A 61 7.20 -5.96 9.61
N ILE A 62 6.62 -6.83 8.77
CA ILE A 62 5.53 -6.43 7.88
C ILE A 62 4.27 -6.01 8.65
N GLN A 63 4.04 -6.63 9.81
CA GLN A 63 2.90 -6.31 10.67
C GLN A 63 3.10 -5.00 11.44
N MET A 64 4.36 -4.60 11.68
CA MET A 64 4.69 -3.29 12.24
C MET A 64 4.59 -2.18 11.19
N LEU A 65 5.09 -2.42 9.97
CA LEU A 65 5.02 -1.43 8.90
C LEU A 65 3.59 -1.27 8.35
N PHE A 66 2.85 -2.37 8.24
CA PHE A 66 1.49 -2.39 7.69
C PHE A 66 0.53 -3.05 8.68
N PRO A 67 0.21 -2.37 9.79
CA PRO A 67 -0.78 -2.85 10.74
C PRO A 67 -2.17 -2.85 10.10
N VAL A 68 -3.07 -3.67 10.64
CA VAL A 68 -4.46 -3.76 10.20
C VAL A 68 -5.38 -3.90 11.43
N PRO A 69 -6.66 -3.49 11.38
CA PRO A 69 -7.57 -3.54 12.52
C PRO A 69 -7.98 -4.95 12.95
N GLU A 70 -7.89 -5.93 12.06
CA GLU A 70 -8.12 -7.35 12.36
C GLU A 70 -6.95 -7.94 13.18
N GLY A 71 -5.85 -7.20 13.32
CA GLY A 71 -4.65 -7.64 14.02
C GLY A 71 -3.86 -8.72 13.26
N SER A 72 -3.27 -9.64 14.01
CA SER A 72 -2.50 -10.75 13.44
C SER A 72 -2.80 -12.04 14.18
N ALA A 73 -3.14 -13.08 13.42
CA ALA A 73 -3.32 -14.42 13.96
C ALA A 73 -2.02 -15.04 14.51
N PHE A 74 -0.85 -14.54 14.10
CA PHE A 74 0.45 -15.15 14.41
C PHE A 74 1.35 -14.29 15.30
N ASN A 75 1.09 -12.98 15.39
CA ASN A 75 1.91 -12.05 16.15
C ASN A 75 1.03 -11.14 17.01
N TRP A 76 0.86 -11.51 18.28
CA TRP A 76 0.07 -10.77 19.26
C TRP A 76 0.73 -9.44 19.68
N GLU A 77 2.02 -9.24 19.40
CA GLU A 77 2.72 -7.98 19.66
C GLU A 77 2.52 -6.95 18.54
N ALA A 78 1.96 -7.37 17.40
CA ALA A 78 1.72 -6.46 16.29
C ALA A 78 0.64 -5.43 16.65
N PRO A 79 0.87 -4.13 16.38
CA PRO A 79 -0.11 -3.10 16.66
C PRO A 79 -1.36 -3.31 15.81
N ILE A 80 -2.51 -3.12 16.46
CA ILE A 80 -3.82 -3.15 15.82
C ILE A 80 -4.22 -1.70 15.53
N ILE A 81 -4.76 -1.45 14.33
CA ILE A 81 -5.31 -0.12 14.03
C ILE A 81 -6.64 0.01 14.78
N ASP A 82 -6.73 1.04 15.61
CA ASP A 82 -7.97 1.51 16.21
C ASP A 82 -8.41 2.85 15.59
N ARG A 83 -9.53 3.37 16.09
CA ARG A 83 -10.10 4.65 15.66
C ARG A 83 -9.10 5.80 15.86
N GLU A 84 -8.45 5.88 17.02
CA GLU A 84 -7.48 6.94 17.33
C GLU A 84 -6.29 6.92 16.36
N THR A 85 -5.76 5.74 16.04
CA THR A 85 -4.69 5.56 15.07
C THR A 85 -5.13 5.97 13.68
N MET A 86 -6.28 5.49 13.21
CA MET A 86 -6.79 5.81 11.88
C MET A 86 -7.01 7.31 11.71
N ASP A 87 -7.62 7.96 12.69
CA ASP A 87 -7.86 9.41 12.68
C ASP A 87 -6.54 10.18 12.69
N ALA A 88 -5.52 9.74 13.46
CA ALA A 88 -4.20 10.34 13.45
C ALA A 88 -3.53 10.27 12.07
N PHE A 89 -3.52 9.11 11.41
CA PHE A 89 -2.96 8.98 10.06
C PHE A 89 -3.74 9.78 9.03
N ARG A 90 -5.07 9.81 9.09
CA ARG A 90 -5.89 10.55 8.12
C ARG A 90 -5.82 12.07 8.32
N SER A 91 -5.56 12.56 9.52
CA SER A 91 -5.38 14.00 9.80
C SER A 91 -3.95 14.51 9.59
N ARG A 92 -2.93 13.65 9.75
CA ARG A 92 -1.51 14.05 9.71
C ARG A 92 -0.80 13.57 8.45
N SER A 93 -0.44 14.51 7.56
CA SER A 93 0.19 14.18 6.26
C SER A 93 1.59 13.60 6.42
N GLU A 94 2.34 14.00 7.44
CA GLU A 94 3.68 13.51 7.73
C GLU A 94 3.68 12.01 8.09
N LEU A 95 2.66 11.51 8.81
CA LEU A 95 2.52 10.08 9.09
C LEU A 95 2.25 9.29 7.81
N ARG A 96 1.39 9.83 6.92
CA ARG A 96 1.12 9.21 5.62
C ARG A 96 2.34 9.23 4.71
N SER A 97 3.15 10.29 4.75
CA SER A 97 4.42 10.34 4.01
C SER A 97 5.40 9.28 4.50
N ARG A 98 5.46 9.03 5.82
CA ARG A 98 6.29 7.96 6.38
C ARG A 98 5.75 6.58 6.02
N LEU A 99 4.43 6.37 5.99
CA LEU A 99 3.82 5.12 5.51
C LEU A 99 4.07 4.90 4.01
N ARG A 100 4.02 5.97 3.20
CA ARG A 100 4.40 5.93 1.80
C ARG A 100 5.85 5.49 1.63
N TRP A 101 6.78 5.98 2.46
CA TRP A 101 8.17 5.52 2.43
C TRP A 101 8.31 4.01 2.74
N SER A 102 7.55 3.49 3.71
CA SER A 102 7.47 2.04 3.94
C SER A 102 6.94 1.29 2.71
N PHE A 103 5.94 1.85 2.04
CA PHE A 103 5.32 1.26 0.86
C PHE A 103 6.26 1.26 -0.35
N GLU A 104 6.92 2.38 -0.65
CA GLU A 104 7.91 2.48 -1.72
C GLU A 104 9.08 1.50 -1.53
N ARG A 105 9.52 1.29 -0.27
CA ARG A 105 10.51 0.25 0.03
C ARG A 105 10.02 -1.15 -0.33
N MET A 106 8.73 -1.43 -0.11
CA MET A 106 8.13 -2.70 -0.50
C MET A 106 7.90 -2.82 -2.01
N LEU A 107 7.59 -1.71 -2.70
CA LEU A 107 7.54 -1.70 -4.16
C LEU A 107 8.89 -2.12 -4.75
N ASP A 108 9.97 -1.49 -4.29
CA ASP A 108 11.33 -1.81 -4.71
C ASP A 108 11.68 -3.29 -4.48
N PHE A 109 11.32 -3.82 -3.30
CA PHE A 109 11.47 -5.23 -2.96
C PHE A 109 10.74 -6.17 -3.94
N TYR A 110 9.52 -5.82 -4.34
CA TYR A 110 8.75 -6.58 -5.33
C TYR A 110 9.18 -6.32 -6.78
N GLY A 111 10.11 -5.41 -7.01
CA GLY A 111 10.60 -5.04 -8.34
C GLY A 111 9.76 -3.99 -9.05
N PHE A 112 8.98 -3.20 -8.32
CA PHE A 112 8.26 -2.04 -8.83
C PHE A 112 8.96 -0.73 -8.46
N GLU A 113 8.63 0.34 -9.16
CA GLU A 113 9.04 1.71 -8.86
C GLU A 113 7.87 2.67 -9.09
N VAL A 114 7.95 3.87 -8.49
CA VAL A 114 6.94 4.92 -8.67
C VAL A 114 7.37 5.85 -9.79
N LYS A 115 6.46 6.14 -10.71
CA LYS A 115 6.59 7.26 -11.65
C LYS A 115 5.64 8.35 -11.22
N LEU A 116 6.21 9.51 -10.90
CA LEU A 116 5.44 10.73 -10.66
C LEU A 116 5.15 11.33 -12.03
N GLN A 117 3.88 11.44 -12.38
CA GLN A 117 3.53 12.26 -13.54
C GLN A 117 3.76 13.73 -13.16
N PRO A 118 4.57 14.48 -13.92
CA PRO A 118 4.59 15.92 -13.74
C PRO A 118 3.17 16.42 -13.98
N GLU A 119 2.67 17.25 -13.06
CA GLU A 119 1.43 17.99 -13.24
C GLU A 119 1.51 18.66 -14.63
N GLU A 120 0.66 18.27 -15.57
CA GLU A 120 0.54 18.98 -16.84
C GLU A 120 0.01 20.38 -16.51
N THR A 121 0.92 21.32 -16.24
CA THR A 121 0.58 22.74 -16.38
C THR A 121 0.26 22.91 -17.85
N GLU A 122 -1.01 23.14 -18.18
CA GLU A 122 -1.48 23.51 -19.51
C GLU A 122 -0.57 24.61 -20.09
N ALA A 123 0.44 24.21 -20.85
CA ALA A 123 1.18 25.10 -21.70
C ALA A 123 0.26 25.35 -22.89
N LYS A 124 -0.52 26.44 -22.82
CA LYS A 124 -1.12 27.03 -24.01
C LYS A 124 0.02 27.40 -24.97
N GLU A 125 0.30 26.52 -25.92
CA GLU A 125 1.08 26.85 -27.09
C GLU A 125 0.41 28.02 -27.81
N VAL A 126 1.11 29.13 -27.85
CA VAL A 126 0.75 30.25 -28.72
C VAL A 126 1.33 29.90 -30.07
N GLU A 127 0.46 29.55 -31.02
CA GLU A 127 0.82 29.39 -32.41
C GLU A 127 1.44 30.69 -32.95
N ALA A 128 2.60 30.57 -33.58
CA ALA A 128 3.08 31.53 -34.56
C ALA A 128 3.43 30.75 -35.83
N ALA A 129 2.53 30.87 -36.81
CA ALA A 129 2.73 30.47 -38.18
C ALA A 129 3.83 31.33 -38.83
N ASP A 130 4.72 30.70 -39.60
CA ASP A 130 5.26 31.29 -40.83
C ASP A 130 5.55 30.16 -41.85
N ASP A 131 5.07 30.42 -43.05
CA ASP A 131 4.87 29.54 -44.22
C ASP A 131 6.17 29.39 -45.08
N PRO A 132 6.20 28.69 -46.25
CA PRO A 132 7.31 27.81 -46.62
C PRO A 132 8.09 28.30 -47.86
N VAL A 133 9.24 27.69 -48.17
CA VAL A 133 9.73 27.67 -49.56
C VAL A 133 10.58 26.44 -49.88
N ALA A 134 10.37 25.98 -51.11
CA ALA A 134 10.74 24.73 -51.73
C ALA A 134 12.24 24.52 -52.04
N GLY A 135 12.59 23.25 -52.25
CA GLY A 135 13.14 22.86 -53.56
C GLY A 135 14.38 21.94 -53.61
N SER A 136 14.16 20.76 -54.22
CA SER A 136 15.09 19.97 -55.06
C SER A 136 15.68 18.70 -54.45
N VAL A 137 15.14 17.50 -54.66
CA VAL A 137 15.17 16.53 -55.81
C VAL A 137 16.54 15.89 -56.12
N GLU A 138 16.46 14.56 -56.29
CA GLU A 138 17.30 13.58 -57.04
C GLU A 138 18.23 12.66 -56.22
N ASP A 139 17.88 11.38 -56.03
CA ASP A 139 18.02 10.17 -56.91
C ASP A 139 19.32 9.41 -56.49
N LYS A 140 19.48 8.08 -56.40
CA LYS A 140 18.88 6.92 -57.06
C LYS A 140 19.51 5.62 -56.48
N LYS A 141 18.75 4.50 -56.44
CA LYS A 141 19.11 3.08 -56.78
C LYS A 141 20.22 2.32 -55.99
N GLU A 142 20.28 0.99 -55.82
CA GLU A 142 19.50 -0.22 -56.19
C GLU A 142 20.17 -1.47 -55.51
N GLY A 143 19.46 -2.61 -55.42
CA GLY A 143 20.00 -3.99 -55.28
C GLY A 143 19.58 -4.71 -53.98
N ALA A 144 18.64 -5.68 -53.92
CA ALA A 144 18.59 -7.04 -54.50
C ALA A 144 19.78 -7.92 -54.03
N GLU A 145 19.69 -9.16 -53.55
CA GLU A 145 18.71 -10.26 -53.53
C GLU A 145 19.29 -11.41 -52.65
N ASP A 146 18.60 -12.57 -52.62
CA ASP A 146 18.95 -13.90 -52.07
C ASP A 146 18.80 -14.18 -50.56
N ALA A 147 18.41 -15.37 -50.09
CA ALA A 147 17.65 -16.52 -50.57
C ALA A 147 17.64 -17.54 -49.41
N LEU A 148 16.50 -18.19 -49.18
CA LEU A 148 16.29 -19.40 -48.35
C LEU A 148 16.83 -20.65 -49.08
N PRO A 149 17.14 -21.80 -48.42
CA PRO A 149 16.05 -22.71 -47.99
C PRO A 149 16.28 -23.63 -46.76
N ASP A 150 15.14 -23.97 -46.15
CA ASP A 150 14.66 -25.25 -45.59
C ASP A 150 15.58 -26.25 -44.85
N THR A 151 15.10 -26.76 -43.71
CA THR A 151 14.69 -28.19 -43.59
C THR A 151 13.94 -28.50 -42.28
N LYS A 152 12.96 -29.40 -42.42
CA LYS A 152 12.00 -29.97 -41.47
C LYS A 152 12.63 -30.86 -40.37
N SER A 153 12.01 -30.93 -39.18
CA SER A 153 11.30 -32.14 -38.70
C SER A 153 10.71 -31.99 -37.29
N SER A 154 9.42 -32.26 -37.19
CA SER A 154 8.70 -32.80 -36.01
C SER A 154 8.58 -34.35 -36.23
N PRO A 155 8.12 -35.22 -35.29
CA PRO A 155 6.85 -35.07 -34.56
C PRO A 155 6.73 -35.72 -33.14
N GLU A 156 5.62 -35.36 -32.45
CA GLU A 156 4.66 -36.17 -31.63
C GLU A 156 5.16 -37.16 -30.52
N VAL A 157 4.47 -37.51 -29.41
CA VAL A 157 3.14 -37.29 -28.80
C VAL A 157 3.20 -37.80 -27.32
N ALA A 158 2.22 -37.37 -26.51
CA ALA A 158 1.93 -37.55 -25.06
C ALA A 158 1.62 -39.01 -24.58
N PRO A 159 0.96 -39.32 -23.42
CA PRO A 159 0.50 -38.52 -22.25
C PRO A 159 0.63 -39.22 -20.85
N GLU A 160 0.01 -38.60 -19.83
CA GLU A 160 -0.45 -39.14 -18.51
C GLU A 160 0.60 -39.21 -17.37
N SER A 161 0.32 -39.04 -16.08
CA SER A 161 -0.92 -39.12 -15.28
C SER A 161 -0.75 -38.37 -13.94
N ASN A 162 -1.89 -38.10 -13.32
CA ASN A 162 -2.16 -37.48 -12.05
C ASN A 162 -1.70 -38.33 -10.84
N THR A 163 -1.07 -37.74 -9.82
CA THR A 163 -1.08 -38.30 -8.45
C THR A 163 -1.12 -37.19 -7.41
N GLU A 164 -2.24 -37.14 -6.70
CA GLU A 164 -2.38 -36.53 -5.38
C GLU A 164 -1.57 -37.36 -4.38
N GLU A 165 -0.73 -36.74 -3.56
CA GLU A 165 -0.42 -37.33 -2.26
C GLU A 165 -0.51 -36.28 -1.15
N ALA A 166 -1.38 -36.64 -0.22
CA ALA A 166 -1.67 -35.96 1.01
C ALA A 166 -0.53 -36.12 2.01
N ILE A 167 -0.38 -35.05 2.79
CA ILE A 167 0.39 -34.98 4.02
C ILE A 167 -0.11 -36.07 4.99
N THR A 168 0.80 -36.94 5.43
CA THR A 168 0.67 -37.65 6.71
C THR A 168 1.90 -37.40 7.56
N ASP A 169 1.66 -36.75 8.68
CA ASP A 169 2.55 -36.47 9.80
C ASP A 169 2.40 -37.60 10.81
N GLU A 170 3.49 -38.30 11.16
CA GLU A 170 3.75 -38.86 12.49
C GLU A 170 5.25 -39.20 12.61
N GLY A 171 5.91 -38.76 13.69
CA GLY A 171 7.09 -39.49 14.19
C GLY A 171 8.28 -38.73 14.77
N LYS A 172 8.08 -38.05 15.91
CA LYS A 172 8.84 -38.26 17.16
C LYS A 172 10.40 -38.19 17.12
N GLY A 173 10.91 -37.05 17.59
CA GLY A 173 11.80 -36.96 18.75
C GLY A 173 13.31 -37.23 18.60
N LYS A 174 14.12 -36.19 18.84
CA LYS A 174 15.30 -36.26 19.71
C LYS A 174 15.86 -34.87 20.03
N GLU A 175 15.95 -34.57 21.33
CA GLU A 175 16.87 -33.59 21.91
C GLU A 175 18.34 -34.00 21.63
N PRO A 176 19.29 -33.06 21.78
CA PRO A 176 20.03 -33.08 23.04
C PRO A 176 20.32 -31.70 23.65
N GLU A 177 20.47 -31.73 24.98
CA GLU A 177 20.91 -30.65 25.87
C GLU A 177 22.42 -30.30 25.78
N SER A 178 22.67 -29.00 25.97
CA SER A 178 23.74 -28.35 26.76
C SER A 178 25.21 -28.33 26.30
N LYS A 179 25.79 -27.13 26.25
CA LYS A 179 26.82 -26.64 27.22
C LYS A 179 27.23 -25.18 26.97
N ASP A 180 26.89 -24.36 27.96
CA ASP A 180 27.64 -23.32 28.71
C ASP A 180 28.77 -22.44 28.08
N ALA A 181 28.75 -21.18 28.57
CA ALA A 181 29.75 -20.10 28.62
C ALA A 181 30.34 -19.57 27.29
N THR A 182 30.38 -18.26 27.01
CA THR A 182 31.14 -17.26 27.79
C THR A 182 30.74 -15.83 27.40
N LYS A 183 30.74 -14.96 28.41
CA LYS A 183 30.60 -13.51 28.44
C LYS A 183 31.83 -12.81 27.85
N GLU A 184 31.66 -11.84 26.94
CA GLU A 184 32.60 -10.71 26.73
C GLU A 184 32.01 -9.65 25.78
N GLU A 185 31.64 -8.50 26.35
CA GLU A 185 31.83 -7.14 25.79
C GLU A 185 33.23 -6.65 26.26
N PRO A 186 33.90 -5.62 25.69
CA PRO A 186 33.30 -4.41 25.09
C PRO A 186 34.06 -3.81 23.87
N ALA A 187 33.49 -2.79 23.23
CA ALA A 187 34.21 -1.54 22.88
C ALA A 187 33.30 -0.53 22.18
N GLU A 188 33.08 0.59 22.87
CA GLU A 188 32.62 1.86 22.33
C GLU A 188 33.62 2.40 21.29
N GLN A 189 33.14 2.84 20.13
CA GLN A 189 33.79 3.90 19.36
C GLN A 189 32.74 4.85 18.79
N SER A 190 32.80 6.08 19.30
CA SER A 190 32.11 7.24 18.78
C SER A 190 32.69 7.66 17.43
N SER A 191 31.84 7.90 16.44
CA SER A 191 32.16 8.84 15.37
C SER A 191 30.91 9.63 15.03
N ALA A 192 30.92 10.89 15.44
CA ALA A 192 29.96 11.89 15.04
C ALA A 192 30.11 12.17 13.54
N THR A 193 29.03 11.96 12.78
CA THR A 193 28.90 12.47 11.42
C THR A 193 27.66 13.34 11.35
N THR A 194 27.88 14.63 11.19
CA THR A 194 26.91 15.67 10.92
C THR A 194 26.22 15.41 9.58
N VAL A 195 24.88 15.37 9.57
CA VAL A 195 24.05 15.38 8.34
C VAL A 195 23.01 16.49 8.51
N PRO A 196 22.79 17.36 7.50
CA PRO A 196 21.99 18.58 7.63
C PRO A 196 20.47 18.31 7.70
N PRO A 197 19.67 19.26 8.22
CA PRO A 197 18.23 19.10 8.30
C PRO A 197 17.61 19.31 6.91
N SER A 198 17.07 18.24 6.30
CA SER A 198 16.31 18.38 5.05
C SER A 198 14.88 18.81 5.35
N ALA A 199 14.59 20.05 4.99
CA ALA A 199 13.28 20.64 5.00
C ALA A 199 12.39 20.01 3.91
N HIS A 200 11.33 19.31 4.32
CA HIS A 200 10.20 18.99 3.45
C HIS A 200 8.88 19.28 4.16
N THR A 201 8.59 20.56 4.37
CA THR A 201 7.22 21.05 4.44
C THR A 201 6.83 21.57 3.07
N LYS A 202 6.13 20.74 2.29
CA LYS A 202 5.23 21.24 1.25
C LYS A 202 4.03 20.32 1.12
N THR A 203 2.88 20.97 1.22
CA THR A 203 1.51 20.48 1.19
C THR A 203 1.27 19.60 -0.03
N ALA A 204 0.69 18.42 0.18
CA ALA A 204 0.44 17.42 -0.86
C ALA A 204 -0.73 17.86 -1.77
N ALA A 205 -0.41 18.34 -2.96
CA ALA A 205 -1.31 18.27 -4.11
C ALA A 205 -1.28 16.82 -4.68
N SER A 206 -2.38 16.40 -5.29
CA SER A 206 -2.59 15.08 -5.88
C SER A 206 -1.73 14.88 -7.14
N CYS A 207 -0.44 14.62 -6.96
CA CYS A 207 0.43 14.15 -8.03
C CYS A 207 -0.01 12.73 -8.45
N GLY A 208 -0.10 12.49 -9.76
CA GLY A 208 -0.39 11.16 -10.32
C GLY A 208 0.63 10.14 -9.81
N TYR A 209 0.15 9.11 -9.12
CA TYR A 209 0.98 8.08 -8.50
C TYR A 209 0.89 6.82 -9.35
N ASP A 210 1.86 6.58 -10.23
CA ASP A 210 1.89 5.39 -11.08
C ASP A 210 2.91 4.38 -10.57
N VAL A 211 2.51 3.10 -10.49
CA VAL A 211 3.40 2.00 -10.12
C VAL A 211 3.75 1.20 -11.35
N VAL A 212 5.04 1.11 -11.68
CA VAL A 212 5.53 0.41 -12.88
C VAL A 212 6.62 -0.59 -12.53
N ARG A 213 6.90 -1.55 -13.44
CA ARG A 213 8.01 -2.50 -13.27
C ARG A 213 9.35 -1.73 -13.29
N SER A 214 10.18 -1.95 -12.28
CA SER A 214 11.51 -1.35 -12.14
C SER A 214 12.56 -2.00 -13.06
N SER A 215 13.74 -1.37 -13.13
CA SER A 215 14.89 -1.92 -13.87
C SER A 215 15.37 -3.30 -13.39
N HIS A 216 15.15 -3.65 -12.11
CA HIS A 216 15.53 -4.94 -11.52
C HIS A 216 14.36 -5.94 -11.41
N TRP A 217 13.22 -5.67 -12.08
CA TRP A 217 12.04 -6.54 -12.12
C TRP A 217 12.39 -8.03 -12.34
N ALA A 218 13.26 -8.30 -13.32
CA ALA A 218 13.65 -9.66 -13.72
C ALA A 218 14.26 -10.51 -12.58
N LYS A 219 14.82 -9.85 -11.56
CA LYS A 219 15.35 -10.48 -10.36
C LYS A 219 14.25 -10.63 -9.30
N SER A 220 13.50 -9.57 -9.02
CA SER A 220 12.56 -9.52 -7.90
C SER A 220 11.30 -10.37 -8.10
N PHE A 221 10.74 -10.44 -9.32
CA PHE A 221 9.48 -11.17 -9.53
C PHE A 221 9.60 -12.65 -9.14
N LYS A 222 10.79 -13.24 -9.27
CA LYS A 222 11.05 -14.66 -8.96
C LYS A 222 10.77 -15.00 -7.50
N GLY A 223 10.86 -14.03 -6.60
CA GLY A 223 10.62 -14.19 -5.16
C GLY A 223 9.16 -14.11 -4.74
N TRP A 224 8.22 -13.75 -5.63
CA TRP A 224 6.82 -13.58 -5.23
C TRP A 224 5.78 -13.83 -6.34
N ALA A 225 6.09 -13.58 -7.61
CA ALA A 225 5.18 -13.74 -8.76
C ALA A 225 5.09 -15.20 -9.23
N VAL A 226 4.91 -16.11 -8.28
CA VAL A 226 4.73 -17.56 -8.46
C VAL A 226 3.35 -17.98 -7.94
N ARG A 227 3.02 -19.27 -8.06
CA ARG A 227 1.67 -19.78 -7.73
C ARG A 227 1.26 -19.58 -6.29
N PHE A 228 2.15 -19.92 -5.37
CA PHE A 228 1.92 -19.78 -3.95
C PHE A 228 3.19 -19.21 -3.35
N ASP A 229 3.06 -18.03 -2.75
CA ASP A 229 4.14 -17.42 -2.00
C ASP A 229 3.58 -16.65 -0.80
N HIS A 230 4.36 -16.65 0.28
CA HIS A 230 3.99 -15.98 1.52
C HIS A 230 3.89 -14.45 1.36
N ASN A 231 4.61 -13.85 0.39
CA ASN A 231 4.46 -12.44 0.06
C ASN A 231 3.06 -12.10 -0.46
N HIS A 232 2.27 -13.06 -0.96
CA HIS A 232 0.89 -12.78 -1.38
C HIS A 232 0.03 -12.27 -0.22
N LEU A 233 0.21 -12.83 0.99
CA LEU A 233 -0.47 -12.36 2.19
C LEU A 233 0.08 -11.02 2.68
N ARG A 234 1.39 -10.78 2.49
CA ARG A 234 2.00 -9.47 2.77
C ARG A 234 1.43 -8.39 1.87
N ILE A 235 1.25 -8.68 0.58
CA ILE A 235 0.63 -7.78 -0.41
C ILE A 235 -0.82 -7.47 -0.01
N THR A 236 -1.62 -8.49 0.36
CA THR A 236 -2.98 -8.26 0.89
C THR A 236 -2.97 -7.30 2.08
N ARG A 237 -2.04 -7.49 3.03
CA ARG A 237 -1.88 -6.64 4.22
C ARG A 237 -1.48 -5.21 3.85
N ILE A 238 -0.55 -5.04 2.92
CA ILE A 238 -0.13 -3.71 2.42
C ILE A 238 -1.32 -2.98 1.82
N LEU A 239 -2.03 -3.58 0.85
CA LEU A 239 -3.21 -2.99 0.21
C LEU A 239 -4.26 -2.57 1.26
N ARG A 240 -4.55 -3.48 2.20
CA ARG A 240 -5.52 -3.24 3.27
C ARG A 240 -5.10 -2.05 4.16
N CYS A 241 -3.85 -1.99 4.58
CA CYS A 241 -3.29 -0.92 5.41
C CYS A 241 -3.34 0.44 4.71
N LEU A 242 -2.90 0.51 3.44
CA LEU A 242 -2.90 1.74 2.65
C LEU A 242 -4.30 2.35 2.56
N ARG A 243 -5.31 1.51 2.26
CA ARG A 243 -6.71 1.93 2.19
C ARG A 243 -7.23 2.47 3.51
N ILE A 244 -6.94 1.79 4.61
CA ILE A 244 -7.41 2.17 5.94
C ILE A 244 -6.79 3.49 6.40
N LEU A 245 -5.48 3.67 6.19
CA LEU A 245 -4.74 4.83 6.68
C LEU A 245 -4.74 6.03 5.73
N GLY A 246 -5.50 5.97 4.63
CA GLY A 246 -5.79 7.12 3.77
C GLY A 246 -4.80 7.35 2.63
N LEU A 247 -4.17 6.29 2.12
CA LEU A 247 -3.31 6.27 0.93
C LEU A 247 -4.04 5.54 -0.21
N GLN A 248 -5.21 6.08 -0.58
CA GLN A 248 -6.11 5.45 -1.57
C GLN A 248 -5.45 5.41 -2.96
N THR A 249 -4.84 6.52 -3.40
CA THR A 249 -4.17 6.62 -4.70
C THR A 249 -3.05 5.58 -4.84
N GLU A 250 -2.21 5.42 -3.81
CA GLU A 250 -1.14 4.44 -3.78
C GLU A 250 -1.66 3.00 -3.78
N CYS A 251 -2.75 2.74 -3.04
CA CYS A 251 -3.42 1.45 -3.01
C CYS A 251 -3.95 1.05 -4.39
N ASP A 252 -4.62 1.97 -5.08
CA ASP A 252 -5.22 1.72 -6.39
C ASP A 252 -4.15 1.50 -7.47
N ALA A 253 -3.09 2.32 -7.46
CA ALA A 253 -1.96 2.18 -8.38
C ALA A 253 -1.23 0.84 -8.19
N PHE A 254 -0.98 0.43 -6.94
CA PHE A 254 -0.37 -0.87 -6.68
C PHE A 254 -1.25 -2.03 -7.14
N PHE A 255 -2.56 -1.94 -6.87
CA PHE A 255 -3.50 -2.96 -7.26
C PHE A 255 -3.62 -3.10 -8.79
N ALA A 256 -3.57 -1.98 -9.52
CA ALA A 256 -3.51 -1.99 -10.98
C ALA A 256 -2.26 -2.73 -11.48
N ALA A 257 -1.07 -2.39 -10.95
CA ALA A 257 0.17 -3.07 -11.31
C ALA A 257 0.14 -4.59 -10.99
N LEU A 258 -0.48 -4.98 -9.87
CA LEU A 258 -0.65 -6.40 -9.52
C LEU A 258 -1.57 -7.15 -10.48
N LYS A 259 -2.65 -6.50 -10.97
CA LYS A 259 -3.51 -7.09 -11.99
C LYS A 259 -2.77 -7.34 -13.30
N GLU A 260 -1.95 -6.39 -13.74
CA GLU A 260 -1.13 -6.56 -14.95
C GLU A 260 -0.19 -7.78 -14.83
N VAL A 261 0.40 -8.00 -13.65
CA VAL A 261 1.23 -9.19 -13.41
C VAL A 261 0.41 -10.47 -13.35
N TYR A 262 -0.81 -10.42 -12.81
CA TYR A 262 -1.71 -11.57 -12.78
C TYR A 262 -2.21 -11.98 -14.18
N GLU A 263 -2.44 -11.00 -15.06
CA GLU A 263 -2.93 -11.21 -16.43
C GLU A 263 -1.81 -11.62 -17.41
N ASP A 264 -0.55 -11.34 -17.07
CA ASP A 264 0.62 -11.70 -17.88
C ASP A 264 0.87 -13.24 -17.84
N PRO A 265 0.78 -13.95 -18.99
CA PRO A 265 0.93 -15.40 -19.05
C PRO A 265 2.29 -15.95 -18.60
N ALA A 266 3.30 -15.08 -18.47
CA ALA A 266 4.62 -15.46 -17.97
C ALA A 266 4.60 -15.80 -16.46
N PHE A 267 3.62 -15.30 -15.73
CA PHE A 267 3.48 -15.52 -14.29
C PHE A 267 2.29 -16.42 -13.98
N LYS A 268 2.33 -17.08 -12.82
CA LYS A 268 1.33 -18.09 -12.45
C LYS A 268 0.72 -17.81 -11.10
N ILE A 269 0.34 -16.58 -10.79
CA ILE A 269 -0.30 -16.23 -9.51
C ILE A 269 -1.66 -16.94 -9.40
N SER A 270 -1.98 -17.47 -8.21
CA SER A 270 -3.26 -18.17 -8.01
C SER A 270 -4.46 -17.21 -8.00
N GLU A 271 -5.60 -17.66 -8.53
CA GLU A 271 -6.88 -16.95 -8.45
C GLU A 271 -7.27 -16.62 -7.00
N ARG A 272 -6.91 -17.48 -6.04
CA ARG A 272 -7.11 -17.25 -4.62
C ARG A 272 -6.37 -15.98 -4.16
N SER A 273 -5.09 -15.84 -4.49
CA SER A 273 -4.30 -14.64 -4.14
C SER A 273 -4.92 -13.39 -4.75
N MET A 274 -5.30 -13.44 -6.02
CA MET A 274 -5.98 -12.35 -6.71
C MET A 274 -7.33 -11.98 -6.06
N SER A 275 -8.09 -12.98 -5.58
CA SER A 275 -9.33 -12.76 -4.83
C SER A 275 -9.08 -12.00 -3.52
N TYR A 276 -8.05 -12.35 -2.76
CA TYR A 276 -7.70 -11.65 -1.52
C TYR A 276 -7.27 -10.20 -1.80
N TRP A 277 -6.46 -9.96 -2.82
CA TRP A 277 -6.06 -8.60 -3.22
C TRP A 277 -7.28 -7.78 -3.62
N THR A 278 -8.16 -8.35 -4.44
CA THR A 278 -9.41 -7.70 -4.84
C THR A 278 -10.27 -7.33 -3.63
N ARG A 279 -10.48 -8.27 -2.71
CA ARG A 279 -11.28 -8.03 -1.49
C ARG A 279 -10.67 -6.93 -0.62
N ALA A 280 -9.35 -6.87 -0.47
CA ALA A 280 -8.67 -5.84 0.29
C ALA A 280 -8.90 -4.42 -0.26
N VAL A 281 -9.06 -4.30 -1.58
CA VAL A 281 -9.23 -3.02 -2.27
C VAL A 281 -10.70 -2.63 -2.42
N THR A 282 -11.59 -3.56 -2.76
CA THR A 282 -12.94 -3.21 -3.22
C THR A 282 -14.05 -3.35 -2.18
N ARG A 283 -13.86 -4.15 -1.13
CA ARG A 283 -14.90 -4.33 -0.10
C ARG A 283 -15.00 -3.11 0.81
N PRO A 284 -16.17 -2.83 1.42
CA PRO A 284 -16.29 -1.83 2.49
C PRO A 284 -15.22 -1.99 3.56
N LEU A 285 -14.73 -0.89 4.16
CA LEU A 285 -13.62 -0.94 5.11
C LEU A 285 -13.95 -1.78 6.33
N TYR A 286 -15.21 -1.91 6.74
CA TYR A 286 -15.56 -2.76 7.88
C TYR A 286 -15.56 -4.27 7.60
N ILE A 287 -15.30 -4.70 6.35
CA ILE A 287 -15.21 -6.12 5.98
C ILE A 287 -13.76 -6.45 5.57
N ALA A 288 -13.12 -7.29 6.36
CA ALA A 288 -11.78 -7.77 6.09
C ALA A 288 -11.73 -8.70 4.86
N PRO A 289 -10.54 -8.92 4.26
CA PRO A 289 -10.37 -9.85 3.14
C PRO A 289 -10.79 -11.30 3.44
N ASP A 290 -10.68 -11.72 4.70
CA ASP A 290 -11.06 -13.03 5.22
C ASP A 290 -12.48 -13.09 5.79
N ASP A 291 -13.30 -12.06 5.51
CA ASP A 291 -14.70 -11.95 5.92
C ASP A 291 -14.94 -11.56 7.40
N GLU A 292 -13.88 -11.27 8.18
CA GLU A 292 -14.03 -10.67 9.51
C GLU A 292 -14.72 -9.28 9.43
N ARG A 293 -15.56 -8.96 10.41
CA ARG A 293 -16.30 -7.68 10.48
C ARG A 293 -15.80 -6.83 11.63
N ILE A 294 -15.49 -5.57 11.34
CA ILE A 294 -14.96 -4.60 12.30
C ILE A 294 -16.00 -3.51 12.53
N ASP A 295 -16.71 -3.57 13.65
CA ASP A 295 -17.89 -2.73 13.87
C ASP A 295 -17.59 -1.23 13.94
N TRP A 296 -16.49 -0.85 14.59
CA TRP A 296 -16.12 0.57 14.69
C TRP A 296 -15.79 1.19 13.32
N LEU A 297 -15.31 0.41 12.35
CA LEU A 297 -15.09 0.88 10.98
C LEU A 297 -16.41 1.09 10.23
N ARG A 298 -17.44 0.29 10.56
CA ARG A 298 -18.77 0.43 9.95
C ARG A 298 -19.41 1.74 10.40
N GLU A 299 -19.27 2.06 11.67
CA GLU A 299 -19.69 3.33 12.24
C GLU A 299 -18.92 4.48 11.61
N TRP A 300 -17.59 4.36 11.51
CA TRP A 300 -16.74 5.35 10.83
C TRP A 300 -17.16 5.60 9.38
N GLU A 301 -17.41 4.57 8.58
CA GLU A 301 -17.83 4.74 7.17
C GLU A 301 -19.17 5.47 7.07
N ARG A 302 -20.15 5.13 7.92
CA ARG A 302 -21.44 5.83 7.98
C ARG A 302 -21.29 7.29 8.36
N GLU A 303 -20.36 7.62 9.28
CA GLU A 303 -20.04 9.00 9.63
C GLU A 303 -19.46 9.76 8.42
N GLN A 304 -18.56 9.14 7.65
CA GLN A 304 -18.01 9.77 6.45
C GLN A 304 -19.07 9.99 5.36
N GLU A 305 -19.99 9.05 5.17
CA GLU A 305 -21.11 9.20 4.24
C GLU A 305 -22.02 10.36 4.66
N ALA A 306 -22.34 10.47 5.95
CA ALA A 306 -23.14 11.57 6.48
C ALA A 306 -22.44 12.92 6.33
N LEU A 307 -21.13 12.99 6.58
CA LEU A 307 -20.33 14.20 6.39
C LEU A 307 -20.33 14.62 4.91
N LYS A 308 -20.09 13.69 3.99
CA LYS A 308 -20.13 13.97 2.54
C LYS A 308 -21.51 14.48 2.09
N ALA A 309 -22.59 13.84 2.52
CA ALA A 309 -23.94 14.30 2.20
C ALA A 309 -24.19 15.73 2.71
N SER A 310 -23.76 16.04 3.95
CA SER A 310 -23.89 17.40 4.50
C SER A 310 -23.03 18.43 3.76
N GLU A 311 -21.84 18.05 3.30
CA GLU A 311 -20.97 18.93 2.49
C GLU A 311 -21.56 19.17 1.10
N GLU A 312 -22.22 18.17 0.51
CA GLU A 312 -22.93 18.29 -0.77
C GLU A 312 -24.15 19.20 -0.63
N ASP A 313 -24.97 19.01 0.40
CA ASP A 313 -26.12 19.88 0.70
C ASP A 313 -25.67 21.33 0.91
N ALA A 314 -24.61 21.56 1.69
CA ALA A 314 -24.06 22.90 1.91
C ALA A 314 -23.51 23.55 0.63
N LYS A 315 -22.90 22.77 -0.28
CA LYS A 315 -22.46 23.27 -1.60
C LYS A 315 -23.64 23.67 -2.48
N VAL A 316 -24.74 22.92 -2.44
CA VAL A 316 -25.96 23.24 -3.19
C VAL A 316 -26.62 24.51 -2.67
N GLU A 317 -26.73 24.66 -1.34
CA GLU A 317 -27.27 25.88 -0.73
C GLU A 317 -26.43 27.11 -1.09
N LYS A 318 -25.10 27.02 -0.93
CA LYS A 318 -24.19 28.12 -1.25
C LYS A 318 -24.28 28.52 -2.73
N LYS A 319 -24.36 27.55 -3.63
CA LYS A 319 -24.53 27.82 -5.07
C LYS A 319 -25.87 28.53 -5.35
N GLY A 320 -26.95 28.12 -4.70
CA GLY A 320 -28.25 28.77 -4.84
C GLY A 320 -28.27 30.21 -4.33
N GLU A 321 -27.51 30.52 -3.28
CA GLU A 321 -27.33 31.89 -2.79
C GLU A 321 -26.51 32.75 -3.76
N GLU A 322 -25.42 32.21 -4.32
CA GLU A 322 -24.58 32.86 -5.34
C GLU A 322 -25.40 33.18 -6.60
N ASP A 323 -26.16 32.22 -7.14
CA ASP A 323 -27.02 32.40 -8.30
C ASP A 323 -28.11 33.48 -8.04
N ARG A 324 -28.67 33.52 -6.82
CA ARG A 324 -29.70 34.53 -6.46
C ARG A 324 -29.12 35.94 -6.36
N ALA A 325 -27.93 36.07 -5.78
CA ALA A 325 -27.23 37.35 -5.67
C ALA A 325 -26.83 37.90 -7.04
N GLU A 326 -26.43 37.04 -7.98
CA GLU A 326 -26.12 37.41 -9.36
C GLU A 326 -27.36 37.96 -10.08
N ILE A 327 -28.51 37.29 -9.96
CA ILE A 327 -29.79 37.75 -10.52
C ILE A 327 -30.21 39.12 -9.94
N GLU A 328 -29.98 39.34 -8.65
CA GLU A 328 -30.32 40.61 -8.00
C GLU A 328 -29.39 41.75 -8.46
N ALA A 329 -28.10 41.48 -8.59
CA ALA A 329 -27.11 42.43 -9.09
C ALA A 329 -27.38 42.84 -10.55
N ASP A 330 -27.75 41.87 -11.40
CA ASP A 330 -28.11 42.14 -12.79
C ASP A 330 -29.34 43.03 -12.91
N LYS A 331 -30.38 42.77 -12.10
CA LYS A 331 -31.58 43.61 -12.03
C LYS A 331 -31.27 45.03 -11.57
N GLU A 332 -30.39 45.20 -10.58
CA GLU A 332 -29.99 46.52 -10.09
C GLU A 332 -29.15 47.28 -11.13
N ALA A 333 -28.30 46.58 -11.87
CA ALA A 333 -27.51 47.14 -12.96
C ALA A 333 -28.38 47.58 -14.15
N GLU A 334 -29.43 46.81 -14.47
CA GLU A 334 -30.40 47.16 -15.51
C GLU A 334 -31.23 48.38 -15.11
N ALA A 335 -31.73 48.44 -13.87
CA ALA A 335 -32.48 49.59 -13.36
C ALA A 335 -31.67 50.90 -13.36
N LYS A 336 -30.34 50.82 -13.16
CA LYS A 336 -29.44 51.99 -13.22
C LYS A 336 -29.14 52.49 -14.64
N LYS A 337 -29.40 51.68 -15.68
CA LYS A 337 -29.23 52.09 -17.09
C LYS A 337 -30.44 52.84 -17.65
N GLU A 338 -31.60 52.74 -17.00
CA GLU A 338 -32.85 53.41 -17.43
C GLU A 338 -33.06 54.80 -16.78
N LEU A 339 -32.15 55.23 -15.91
CA LEU A 339 -32.07 56.56 -15.29
C LEU A 339 -30.98 57.40 -15.96
#